data_AF-A0A2D5UBZ1-F1
#
_entry.id   AF-A0A2D5UBZ1-F1
#
_cell.length_a   1.000
_cell.length_b   1.000
_cell.length_c   1.000
_cell.angle_alpha   90.00
_cell.angle_beta   90.00
_cell.angle_gamma   90.00
#
_symmetry.space_group_name_H-M   'P 1'
#
loop_
_entity.id
_entity.type
_entity.pdbx_description
1 polymer ?
#
loop_
_entity_poly.entity_id
_entity_poly.type
_entity_poly.pdbx_seq_one_letter_code
_entity_poly.pdbx_strand_id
1 'polypeptide(L)'
;MLMRNSAFWKRGALLVLAGVFAAGCTGPGIFETKNVAARKGLNKDVAARKGLMKSIGKTWKAVKKAAKAGDNKAAGKAAGELYKLSGKISKVFKNKGGKSRSKPNVWTDKGKFKQRAEFLAVSAAVFSQVHSKSGSKAMVSKGVKNIGKNCGGGHKTFRAKKKKKM
;
A
#
# COMPACT_ATOMS: atom_id res chain seq x y z
N MET A 1 -30.22 -14.01 47.14
CA MET A 1 -30.11 -12.54 47.03
C MET A 1 -30.82 -12.10 45.75
N LEU A 2 -32.06 -11.62 45.91
CA LEU A 2 -32.92 -10.75 45.07
C LEU A 2 -32.62 -10.69 43.54
N MET A 3 -33.48 -11.29 42.71
CA MET A 3 -34.63 -10.68 42.01
C MET A 3 -34.25 -9.58 40.99
N ARG A 4 -34.40 -9.87 39.68
CA ARG A 4 -35.48 -9.35 38.79
C ARG A 4 -35.72 -7.84 38.97
N ASN A 5 -35.38 -7.06 37.94
CA ASN A 5 -36.11 -5.81 37.71
C ASN A 5 -36.64 -5.74 36.28
N SER A 6 -37.95 -5.54 36.25
CA SER A 6 -38.89 -5.62 35.15
C SER A 6 -39.45 -4.23 34.84
N ALA A 7 -40.32 -4.18 33.83
CA ALA A 7 -41.26 -3.10 33.50
C ALA A 7 -40.65 -1.97 32.65
N PHE A 8 -41.10 -1.70 31.42
CA PHE A 8 -42.45 -1.76 30.86
C PHE A 8 -43.42 -0.81 31.59
N TRP A 9 -43.33 0.48 31.26
CA TRP A 9 -44.36 1.50 31.49
C TRP A 9 -44.30 2.47 30.29
N LYS A 10 -45.22 2.36 29.33
CA LYS A 10 -46.54 3.00 29.24
C LYS A 10 -46.51 4.55 29.21
N ARG A 11 -46.90 5.07 28.04
CA ARG A 11 -47.87 6.15 27.78
C ARG A 11 -47.53 7.60 28.19
N GLY A 12 -47.42 8.45 27.16
CA GLY A 12 -47.83 9.86 27.11
C GLY A 12 -47.68 10.32 25.66
N ALA A 13 -48.74 10.44 24.85
CA ALA A 13 -49.68 11.57 24.75
C ALA A 13 -48.94 12.92 24.65
N LEU A 14 -48.76 13.47 23.44
CA LEU A 14 -49.65 14.43 22.73
C LEU A 14 -49.45 15.88 23.21
N LEU A 15 -49.43 16.79 22.22
CA LEU A 15 -49.57 18.26 22.26
C LEU A 15 -48.27 19.07 22.42
N VAL A 16 -47.80 19.69 21.34
CA VAL A 16 -48.14 21.04 20.81
C VAL A 16 -47.10 22.05 21.30
N LEU A 17 -46.33 22.58 20.36
CA LEU A 17 -46.24 24.02 20.14
C LEU A 17 -45.51 24.28 18.83
N ALA A 18 -46.26 24.85 17.90
CA ALA A 18 -45.75 25.51 16.72
C ALA A 18 -44.75 26.59 17.14
N GLY A 19 -43.51 26.45 16.68
CA GLY A 19 -42.50 27.50 16.69
C GLY A 19 -42.15 27.84 15.26
N VAL A 20 -42.88 28.78 14.66
CA VAL A 20 -42.50 29.47 13.44
C VAL A 20 -41.23 30.26 13.75
N PHE A 21 -40.07 29.75 13.34
CA PHE A 21 -38.86 30.57 13.25
C PHE A 21 -38.76 31.10 11.83
N ALA A 22 -39.00 32.40 11.72
CA ALA A 22 -38.87 33.20 10.52
C ALA A 22 -37.43 33.18 9.98
N ALA A 23 -37.36 33.14 8.65
CA ALA A 23 -36.40 33.83 7.79
C ALA A 23 -34.92 33.87 8.24
N GLY A 24 -34.11 33.02 7.61
CA GLY A 24 -32.66 33.11 7.64
C GLY A 24 -31.99 32.19 6.61
N CYS A 25 -32.13 32.51 5.33
CA CYS A 25 -31.30 31.92 4.28
C CYS A 25 -29.84 32.35 4.47
N THR A 26 -28.95 31.45 4.89
CA THR A 26 -27.56 31.28 4.40
C THR A 26 -26.82 30.24 5.27
N GLY A 27 -26.53 29.07 4.69
CA GLY A 27 -25.43 28.21 5.16
C GLY A 27 -24.07 28.89 4.89
N PRO A 28 -22.93 28.36 5.39
CA PRO A 28 -22.62 26.92 5.36
C PRO A 28 -21.92 26.34 6.62
N GLY A 29 -22.28 25.10 6.95
CA GLY A 29 -21.31 23.99 7.10
C GLY A 29 -20.22 24.08 8.17
N ILE A 30 -20.57 23.75 9.42
CA ILE A 30 -19.62 23.46 10.52
C ILE A 30 -18.94 22.07 10.37
N PHE A 31 -19.09 21.36 9.24
CA PHE A 31 -18.63 19.97 9.09
C PHE A 31 -17.28 19.76 8.33
N GLU A 32 -16.56 20.82 7.94
CA GLU A 32 -15.45 20.73 6.96
C GLU A 32 -14.05 21.07 7.54
N THR A 33 -13.73 20.83 8.82
CA THR A 33 -12.34 21.06 9.33
C THR A 33 -11.57 19.77 9.63
N LYS A 34 -12.22 18.73 10.17
CA LYS A 34 -11.57 17.42 10.42
C LYS A 34 -11.13 16.70 9.13
N ASN A 35 -11.76 17.02 8.00
CA ASN A 35 -11.49 16.38 6.70
C ASN A 35 -10.23 16.88 6.00
N VAL A 36 -9.76 18.12 6.23
CA VAL A 36 -8.61 18.68 5.50
C VAL A 36 -7.29 18.07 5.97
N ALA A 37 -7.10 17.91 7.29
CA ALA A 37 -5.92 17.25 7.85
C ALA A 37 -5.83 15.76 7.44
N ALA A 38 -6.97 15.06 7.44
CA ALA A 38 -7.07 13.67 6.96
C ALA A 38 -6.75 13.57 5.46
N ARG A 39 -7.28 14.46 4.60
CA ARG A 39 -6.94 14.54 3.17
C ARG A 39 -5.45 14.83 2.94
N LYS A 40 -4.85 15.75 3.72
CA LYS A 40 -3.40 16.06 3.67
C LYS A 40 -2.54 14.87 4.10
N GLY A 41 -2.94 14.13 5.13
CA GLY A 41 -2.30 12.88 5.57
C GLY A 41 -2.36 11.77 4.52
N LEU A 42 -3.52 11.56 3.90
CA LEU A 42 -3.69 10.59 2.80
C LEU A 42 -2.79 10.91 1.59
N ASN A 43 -2.60 12.18 1.26
CA ASN A 43 -1.70 12.59 0.18
C ASN A 43 -0.22 12.29 0.51
N LYS A 44 0.22 12.49 1.76
CA LYS A 44 1.57 12.12 2.21
C LYS A 44 1.79 10.61 2.13
N ASP A 45 0.81 9.81 2.55
CA ASP A 45 0.87 8.35 2.46
C ASP A 45 0.98 7.86 1.01
N VAL A 46 0.18 8.43 0.11
CA VAL A 46 0.24 8.10 -1.32
C VAL A 46 1.57 8.52 -1.93
N ALA A 47 2.11 9.68 -1.55
CA ALA A 47 3.43 10.13 -1.99
C ALA A 47 4.54 9.18 -1.51
N ALA A 48 4.51 8.76 -0.24
CA ALA A 48 5.47 7.81 0.32
C ALA A 48 5.44 6.45 -0.41
N ARG A 49 4.24 5.89 -0.65
CA ARG A 49 4.08 4.65 -1.43
C ARG A 49 4.64 4.77 -2.84
N LYS A 50 4.28 5.85 -3.54
CA LYS A 50 4.74 6.10 -4.92
C LYS A 50 6.25 6.32 -4.95
N GLY A 51 6.80 7.06 -4.00
CA GLY A 51 8.24 7.31 -3.86
C GLY A 51 9.03 6.02 -3.63
N LEU A 52 8.57 5.18 -2.70
CA LEU A 52 9.20 3.88 -2.45
C LEU A 52 9.13 2.99 -3.69
N MET A 53 7.95 2.85 -4.31
CA MET A 53 7.78 2.02 -5.51
C MET A 53 8.59 2.53 -6.72
N LYS A 54 8.77 3.84 -6.86
CA LYS A 54 9.67 4.42 -7.88
C LYS A 54 11.12 4.06 -7.60
N SER A 55 11.55 4.15 -6.34
CA SER A 55 12.92 3.81 -5.92
C SER A 55 13.21 2.34 -6.17
N ILE A 56 12.31 1.44 -5.75
CA ILE A 56 12.35 0.01 -6.08
C ILE A 56 12.47 -0.20 -7.60
N GLY A 57 11.66 0.51 -8.39
CA GLY A 57 11.70 0.42 -9.85
C GLY A 57 13.04 0.88 -10.46
N LYS A 58 13.68 1.91 -9.89
CA LYS A 58 15.01 2.39 -10.31
C LYS A 58 16.09 1.37 -9.95
N THR A 59 16.12 0.90 -8.71
CA THR A 59 17.08 -0.11 -8.24
C THR A 59 16.94 -1.41 -9.05
N TRP A 60 15.72 -1.83 -9.36
CA TRP A 60 15.49 -2.99 -10.22
C TRP A 60 16.04 -2.82 -11.64
N LYS A 61 15.94 -1.62 -12.21
CA LYS A 61 16.60 -1.34 -13.51
C LYS A 61 18.11 -1.45 -13.40
N ALA A 62 18.71 -0.98 -12.30
CA ALA A 62 20.15 -1.10 -12.07
C ALA A 62 20.59 -2.57 -11.97
N VAL A 63 19.86 -3.41 -11.21
CA VAL A 63 20.10 -4.87 -11.13
C VAL A 63 20.11 -5.48 -12.53
N LYS A 64 19.07 -5.21 -13.33
CA LYS A 64 18.98 -5.76 -14.70
C LYS A 64 20.08 -5.26 -15.62
N LYS A 65 20.45 -3.97 -15.53
CA LYS A 65 21.50 -3.38 -16.37
C LYS A 65 22.85 -4.04 -16.05
N ALA A 66 23.22 -4.11 -14.77
CA ALA A 66 24.46 -4.73 -14.33
C ALA A 66 24.50 -6.23 -14.66
N ALA A 67 23.42 -6.98 -14.39
CA ALA A 67 23.35 -8.40 -14.72
C ALA A 67 23.45 -8.68 -16.23
N LYS A 68 22.91 -7.80 -17.08
CA LYS A 68 23.06 -7.91 -18.54
C LYS A 68 24.49 -7.60 -19.01
N ALA A 69 25.15 -6.66 -18.35
CA ALA A 69 26.54 -6.30 -18.62
C ALA A 69 27.55 -7.33 -18.08
N GLY A 70 27.09 -8.35 -17.33
CA GLY A 70 27.98 -9.32 -16.68
C GLY A 70 28.64 -8.81 -15.40
N ASP A 71 28.35 -7.58 -14.98
CA ASP A 71 28.83 -7.01 -13.72
C ASP A 71 28.01 -7.55 -12.54
N ASN A 72 28.38 -8.75 -12.10
CA ASN A 72 27.69 -9.45 -11.04
C ASN A 72 27.85 -8.75 -9.68
N LYS A 73 28.97 -8.05 -9.45
CA LYS A 73 29.22 -7.31 -8.20
C LYS A 73 28.26 -6.13 -8.08
N ALA A 74 28.12 -5.32 -9.13
CA ALA A 74 27.16 -4.21 -9.14
C ALA A 74 25.71 -4.72 -9.11
N ALA A 75 25.41 -5.82 -9.82
CA ALA A 75 24.08 -6.44 -9.77
C ALA A 75 23.72 -6.89 -8.34
N GLY A 76 24.67 -7.53 -7.65
CA GLY A 76 24.52 -7.95 -6.26
C GLY A 76 24.29 -6.77 -5.32
N LYS A 77 25.12 -5.73 -5.40
CA LYS A 77 24.97 -4.50 -4.59
C LYS A 77 23.59 -3.86 -4.77
N ALA A 78 23.15 -3.68 -6.03
CA ALA A 78 21.84 -3.13 -6.33
C ALA A 78 20.70 -4.04 -5.82
N ALA A 79 20.87 -5.36 -5.84
CA ALA A 79 19.87 -6.28 -5.26
C ALA A 79 19.83 -6.21 -3.73
N GLY A 80 20.95 -5.96 -3.06
CA GLY A 80 20.99 -5.67 -1.63
C GLY A 80 20.23 -4.40 -1.27
N GLU A 81 20.31 -3.35 -2.09
CA GLU A 81 19.46 -2.15 -1.94
C GLU A 81 17.98 -2.48 -2.18
N LEU A 82 17.68 -3.31 -3.18
CA LEU A 82 16.33 -3.75 -3.48
C LEU A 82 15.72 -4.51 -2.30
N TYR A 83 16.48 -5.35 -1.60
CA TYR A 83 16.06 -6.01 -0.37
C TYR A 83 15.66 -4.98 0.71
N LYS A 84 16.54 -4.01 1.00
CA LYS A 84 16.29 -2.95 1.99
C LYS A 84 15.02 -2.14 1.69
N LEU A 85 14.80 -1.80 0.42
CA LEU A 85 13.60 -1.08 -0.01
C LEU A 85 12.35 -1.96 0.05
N SER A 86 12.46 -3.23 -0.32
CA SER A 86 11.34 -4.18 -0.33
C SER A 86 10.81 -4.44 1.08
N GLY A 87 11.69 -4.48 2.09
CA GLY A 87 11.29 -4.58 3.50
C GLY A 87 10.47 -3.39 4.03
N LYS A 88 10.49 -2.25 3.32
CA LYS A 88 9.70 -1.05 3.69
C LYS A 88 8.30 -1.02 3.06
N ILE A 89 7.98 -1.96 2.16
CA ILE A 89 6.72 -1.94 1.40
C ILE A 89 5.52 -1.98 2.35
N SER A 90 5.42 -2.98 3.21
CA SER A 90 4.27 -3.11 4.13
C SER A 90 4.08 -1.88 5.02
N LYS A 91 5.19 -1.21 5.40
CA LYS A 91 5.17 -0.04 6.28
C LYS A 91 4.58 1.21 5.62
N VAL A 92 4.68 1.37 4.29
CA VAL A 92 4.13 2.55 3.61
C VAL A 92 2.65 2.38 3.22
N PHE A 93 2.09 1.18 3.28
CA PHE A 93 0.68 0.88 2.94
C PHE A 93 -0.25 0.86 4.17
N LYS A 94 -0.16 1.89 5.03
CA LYS A 94 -0.96 1.98 6.28
C LYS A 94 -2.46 2.23 6.03
N ASN A 95 -2.79 3.35 5.39
CA ASN A 95 -4.18 3.82 5.26
C ASN A 95 -4.76 3.62 3.85
N LYS A 96 -6.03 3.22 3.76
CA LYS A 96 -6.77 3.22 2.49
C LYS A 96 -7.15 4.67 2.14
N GLY A 97 -6.91 5.07 0.89
CA GLY A 97 -7.31 6.39 0.39
C GLY A 97 -6.28 7.09 -0.49
N GLY A 98 -6.68 8.24 -1.03
CA GLY A 98 -5.93 9.03 -1.99
C GLY A 98 -5.84 8.41 -3.40
N LYS A 99 -5.54 9.24 -4.42
CA LYS A 99 -5.48 8.81 -5.83
C LYS A 99 -4.26 7.90 -6.08
N SER A 100 -4.49 6.59 -6.08
CA SER A 100 -3.47 5.55 -6.33
C SER A 100 -4.00 4.45 -7.27
N ARG A 101 -3.09 3.65 -7.82
CA ARG A 101 -3.41 2.41 -8.57
C ARG A 101 -3.38 1.17 -7.69
N SER A 102 -3.37 1.34 -6.37
CA SER A 102 -3.45 0.24 -5.41
C SER A 102 -4.89 -0.26 -5.37
N LYS A 103 -5.08 -1.56 -5.56
CA LYS A 103 -6.40 -2.17 -5.44
C LYS A 103 -6.83 -2.20 -3.95
N PRO A 104 -8.14 -2.23 -3.65
CA PRO A 104 -8.63 -2.32 -2.28
C PRO A 104 -8.10 -3.52 -1.49
N ASN A 105 -7.80 -4.61 -2.19
CA ASN A 105 -7.29 -5.85 -1.59
C ASN A 105 -5.93 -5.72 -0.90
N VAL A 106 -5.18 -4.65 -1.13
CA VAL A 106 -3.98 -4.34 -0.33
C VAL A 106 -4.32 -4.18 1.15
N TRP A 107 -5.50 -3.65 1.46
CA TRP A 107 -5.94 -3.39 2.83
C TRP A 107 -6.88 -4.44 3.40
N THR A 108 -7.59 -5.21 2.57
CA THR A 108 -8.40 -6.34 3.03
C THR A 108 -7.52 -7.59 3.25
N ASP A 109 -6.53 -7.82 2.38
CA ASP A 109 -5.65 -8.99 2.44
C ASP A 109 -4.23 -8.60 2.90
N LYS A 110 -4.12 -7.81 3.98
CA LYS A 110 -2.83 -7.28 4.47
C LYS A 110 -1.78 -8.36 4.69
N GLY A 111 -2.18 -9.54 5.18
CA GLY A 111 -1.30 -10.70 5.37
C GLY A 111 -0.68 -11.17 4.05
N LYS A 112 -1.51 -11.43 3.02
CA LYS A 112 -1.03 -11.82 1.68
C LYS A 112 -0.18 -10.72 1.04
N PHE A 113 -0.53 -9.45 1.23
CA PHE A 113 0.25 -8.33 0.74
C PHE A 113 1.64 -8.28 1.38
N LYS A 114 1.71 -8.40 2.71
CA LYS A 114 2.97 -8.45 3.47
C LYS A 114 3.83 -9.64 3.02
N GLN A 115 3.25 -10.82 2.92
CA GLN A 115 3.94 -12.02 2.47
C GLN A 115 4.54 -11.85 1.06
N ARG A 116 3.81 -11.23 0.12
CA ARG A 116 4.35 -10.95 -1.23
C ARG A 116 5.50 -9.94 -1.20
N ALA A 117 5.44 -8.93 -0.34
CA ALA A 117 6.56 -8.00 -0.15
C ALA A 117 7.79 -8.69 0.45
N GLU A 118 7.58 -9.60 1.40
CA GLU A 118 8.64 -10.42 2.00
C GLU A 118 9.26 -11.37 0.98
N PHE A 119 8.47 -12.06 0.15
CA PHE A 119 9.01 -12.89 -0.92
C PHE A 119 9.85 -12.11 -1.93
N LEU A 120 9.44 -10.87 -2.25
CA LEU A 120 10.29 -9.99 -3.06
C LEU A 120 11.61 -9.69 -2.34
N ALA A 121 11.57 -9.32 -1.06
CA ALA A 121 12.75 -9.04 -0.27
C ALA A 121 13.70 -10.26 -0.20
N VAL A 122 13.18 -11.43 0.15
CA VAL A 122 13.95 -12.69 0.18
C VAL A 122 14.56 -12.99 -1.18
N SER A 123 13.81 -12.87 -2.27
CA SER A 123 14.37 -13.13 -3.61
C SER A 123 15.50 -12.16 -3.98
N ALA A 124 15.42 -10.90 -3.53
CA ALA A 124 16.49 -9.92 -3.72
C ALA A 124 17.72 -10.22 -2.85
N ALA A 125 17.52 -10.66 -1.60
CA ALA A 125 18.60 -11.09 -0.72
C ALA A 125 19.33 -12.32 -1.27
N VAL A 126 18.59 -13.37 -1.66
CA VAL A 126 19.16 -14.58 -2.26
C VAL A 126 19.90 -14.24 -3.56
N PHE A 127 19.39 -13.31 -4.37
CA PHE A 127 20.15 -12.83 -5.52
C PHE A 127 21.48 -12.18 -5.10
N SER A 128 21.43 -11.22 -4.17
CA SER A 128 22.60 -10.46 -3.71
C SER A 128 23.66 -11.32 -3.02
N GLN A 129 23.26 -12.36 -2.31
CA GLN A 129 24.14 -13.17 -1.47
C GLN A 129 24.61 -14.45 -2.18
N VAL A 130 23.81 -15.00 -3.09
CA VAL A 130 24.06 -16.30 -3.72
C VAL A 130 24.23 -16.13 -5.23
N HIS A 131 23.17 -15.78 -5.96
CA HIS A 131 23.19 -15.81 -7.43
C HIS A 131 24.22 -14.85 -8.05
N SER A 132 24.41 -13.66 -7.47
CA SER A 132 25.37 -12.69 -7.98
C SER A 132 26.82 -13.03 -7.64
N LYS A 133 27.06 -14.02 -6.79
CA LYS A 133 28.41 -14.44 -6.40
C LYS A 133 28.82 -15.77 -7.03
N SER A 134 27.91 -16.46 -7.71
CA SER A 134 28.13 -17.82 -8.19
C SER A 134 29.02 -17.93 -9.44
N GLY A 135 29.46 -16.81 -10.05
CA GLY A 135 30.18 -16.79 -11.33
C GLY A 135 29.37 -17.25 -12.56
N SER A 136 28.27 -17.97 -12.35
CA SER A 136 27.42 -18.55 -13.41
C SER A 136 26.37 -17.57 -13.94
N LYS A 137 26.44 -17.28 -15.25
CA LYS A 137 25.42 -16.51 -15.99
C LYS A 137 24.02 -17.14 -15.90
N ALA A 138 23.94 -18.46 -15.84
CA ALA A 138 22.68 -19.19 -15.69
C ALA A 138 22.03 -18.92 -14.32
N MET A 139 22.82 -18.95 -13.25
CA MET A 139 22.36 -18.66 -11.88
C MET A 139 21.94 -17.20 -11.73
N VAL A 140 22.71 -16.25 -12.28
CA VAL A 140 22.34 -14.84 -12.33
C VAL A 140 21.02 -14.66 -13.08
N SER A 141 20.87 -15.26 -14.26
CA SER A 141 19.64 -15.19 -15.06
C SER A 141 18.43 -15.77 -14.30
N LYS A 142 18.58 -16.92 -13.63
CA LYS A 142 17.54 -17.53 -12.80
C LYS A 142 17.12 -16.60 -11.67
N GLY A 143 18.08 -16.00 -10.97
CA GLY A 143 17.82 -15.08 -9.87
C GLY A 143 17.11 -13.79 -10.34
N VAL A 144 17.55 -13.18 -11.45
CA VAL A 144 16.86 -12.03 -12.08
C VAL A 144 15.42 -12.40 -12.45
N LYS A 145 15.20 -13.56 -13.09
CA LYS A 145 13.85 -14.04 -13.43
C LYS A 145 12.98 -14.20 -12.18
N ASN A 146 13.52 -14.72 -11.08
CA ASN A 146 12.78 -14.92 -9.83
C ASN A 146 12.31 -13.59 -9.22
N ILE A 147 13.19 -12.59 -9.13
CA ILE A 147 12.82 -11.24 -8.66
C ILE A 147 11.73 -10.64 -9.57
N GLY A 148 11.88 -10.80 -10.89
CA GLY A 148 10.90 -10.34 -11.87
C GLY A 148 9.52 -10.97 -11.69
N LYS A 149 9.46 -12.28 -11.41
CA LYS A 149 8.21 -13.00 -11.12
C LYS A 149 7.52 -12.46 -9.86
N ASN A 150 8.28 -12.18 -8.80
CA ASN A 150 7.71 -11.57 -7.58
C ASN A 150 7.14 -10.17 -7.83
N CYS A 151 7.84 -9.34 -8.60
CA CYS A 151 7.31 -8.04 -9.04
C CYS A 151 5.99 -8.20 -9.82
N GLY A 152 5.94 -9.14 -10.76
CA GLY A 152 4.78 -9.41 -11.60
C GLY A 152 3.59 -9.94 -10.80
N GLY A 153 3.81 -10.92 -9.93
CA GLY A 153 2.77 -11.50 -9.07
C GLY A 153 2.13 -10.45 -8.17
N GLY A 154 2.93 -9.64 -7.48
CA GLY A 154 2.42 -8.55 -6.65
C GLY A 154 1.62 -7.52 -7.45
N HIS A 155 2.10 -7.13 -8.63
CA HIS A 155 1.36 -6.20 -9.49
C HIS A 155 0.03 -6.76 -9.99
N LYS A 156 -0.02 -8.04 -10.40
CA LYS A 156 -1.26 -8.68 -10.86
C LYS A 156 -2.32 -8.69 -9.74
N THR A 157 -1.92 -9.08 -8.54
CA THR A 157 -2.84 -9.19 -7.40
C THR A 157 -3.27 -7.81 -6.88
N PHE A 158 -2.34 -6.87 -6.69
CA PHE A 158 -2.55 -5.68 -5.86
C PHE A 158 -2.54 -4.33 -6.60
N ARG A 159 -2.24 -4.31 -7.90
CA ARG A 159 -2.12 -3.06 -8.68
C ARG A 159 -3.07 -3.04 -9.87
N ALA A 160 -3.83 -1.96 -10.00
CA ALA A 160 -4.64 -1.70 -11.18
C ALA A 160 -3.75 -1.42 -12.41
N LYS A 161 -4.18 -1.93 -13.56
CA LYS A 161 -3.56 -1.60 -14.86
C LYS A 161 -3.62 -0.08 -15.08
N LYS A 162 -2.68 0.46 -15.86
CA LYS A 162 -2.83 1.86 -16.33
C LYS A 162 -4.03 1.88 -17.28
N LYS A 163 -4.92 2.86 -17.13
CA LYS A 163 -5.87 3.17 -18.21
C LYS A 163 -5.03 3.58 -19.42
N LYS A 164 -5.34 3.01 -20.60
CA LYS A 164 -4.75 3.49 -21.86
C LYS A 164 -5.19 4.95 -22.00
N LYS A 165 -4.29 5.87 -22.32
CA LYS A 165 -4.74 7.18 -22.81
C LYS A 165 -5.44 6.87 -24.14
N MET A 166 -6.75 7.08 -24.16
CA MET A 166 -7.50 7.16 -25.42
C MET A 166 -7.07 8.45 -26.11
#